data_AF-A0A833RXE7-F1
#
_entry.id   AF-A0A833RXE7-F1
#
_cell.length_a   1.000
_cell.length_b   1.000
_cell.length_c   1.000
_cell.angle_alpha   90.00
_cell.angle_beta   90.00
_cell.angle_gamma   90.00
#
_symmetry.space_group_name_H-M   'P 1'
#
loop_
_entity.id
_entity.type
_entity.pdbx_description
1 polymer ?
#
loop_
_entity_poly.entity_id
_entity_poly.type
_entity_poly.pdbx_seq_one_letter_code
_entity_poly.pdbx_strand_id
1 'polypeptide(L)'
;MEYNREPCPWRIVDDCGGAFTMGAICGTLFQSVIGFRNAPSGFQRRLHGGLMNVRNRVPQISGNFAVWGGLFSAIECTLIHWRHKEDPWNSILSGALTGGVLASRTGITSMIGSATVGGIFLALVEGEYYYQTADN
;
A
#
# COMPACT_ATOMS: atom_id res chain seq x y z
N MET A 1 13.32 21.51 2.59
CA MET A 1 14.45 20.60 2.35
C MET A 1 14.31 20.15 0.91
N GLU A 2 15.31 20.41 0.06
CA GLU A 2 15.38 19.80 -1.27
C GLU A 2 15.41 18.29 -1.03
N TYR A 3 14.25 17.64 -1.10
CA TYR A 3 14.16 16.19 -0.99
C TYR A 3 14.90 15.67 -2.21
N ASN A 4 16.15 15.26 -2.02
CA ASN A 4 16.93 14.55 -3.02
C ASN A 4 16.17 13.25 -3.31
N ARG A 5 15.19 13.34 -4.22
CA ARG A 5 14.33 12.22 -4.62
C ARG A 5 15.27 11.12 -5.06
N GLU A 6 15.26 10.03 -4.33
CA GLU A 6 16.13 8.91 -4.62
C GLU A 6 15.86 8.47 -6.07
N PRO A 7 16.90 8.35 -6.92
CA PRO A 7 16.70 7.98 -8.31
C PRO A 7 16.06 6.58 -8.38
N CYS A 8 15.10 6.41 -9.29
CA CYS A 8 14.61 5.08 -9.65
C CYS A 8 15.83 4.24 -10.08
N PRO A 9 16.07 3.03 -9.51
CA PRO A 9 15.11 2.13 -8.88
C PRO A 9 15.11 2.13 -7.34
N TRP A 10 15.95 2.92 -6.67
CA TRP A 10 16.13 2.81 -5.21
C TRP A 10 14.84 3.14 -4.44
N ARG A 11 14.11 4.17 -4.90
CA ARG A 11 12.78 4.54 -4.40
C ARG A 11 11.78 3.38 -4.43
N ILE A 12 11.80 2.55 -5.47
CA ILE A 12 10.90 1.38 -5.57
C ILE A 12 11.20 0.36 -4.48
N VAL A 13 12.49 0.14 -4.19
CA VAL A 13 12.93 -0.81 -3.14
C VAL A 13 12.58 -0.27 -1.76
N ASP A 14 12.78 1.02 -1.53
CA ASP A 14 12.43 1.67 -0.26
C ASP A 14 10.91 1.63 -0.03
N ASP A 15 10.10 1.99 -1.02
CA ASP A 15 8.64 1.93 -0.93
C ASP A 15 8.10 0.49 -0.77
N CYS A 16 8.70 -0.49 -1.46
CA CYS A 16 8.40 -1.90 -1.26
C CYS A 16 8.67 -2.34 0.18
N GLY A 17 9.85 -1.99 0.70
CA GLY A 17 10.31 -2.37 2.04
C GLY A 17 9.51 -1.68 3.13
N GLY A 18 9.26 -0.38 2.97
CA GLY A 18 8.41 0.43 3.84
C GLY A 18 6.98 -0.14 3.90
N ALA A 19 6.36 -0.41 2.75
CA ALA A 19 5.03 -0.99 2.72
C ALA A 19 4.99 -2.43 3.30
N PHE A 20 6.02 -3.25 3.06
CA PHE A 20 6.13 -4.58 3.66
C PHE A 20 6.21 -4.51 5.19
N THR A 21 7.07 -3.65 5.73
CA THR A 21 7.27 -3.52 7.19
C THR A 21 6.02 -2.97 7.87
N MET A 22 5.36 -1.97 7.28
CA MET A 22 4.06 -1.47 7.73
C MET A 22 3.01 -2.60 7.75
N GLY A 23 2.92 -3.37 6.66
CA GLY A 23 2.01 -4.52 6.57
C GLY A 23 2.34 -5.63 7.57
N ALA A 24 3.62 -5.84 7.88
CA ALA A 24 4.07 -6.85 8.84
C ALA A 24 3.73 -6.44 10.28
N ILE A 25 3.99 -5.19 10.66
CA ILE A 25 3.70 -4.65 12.00
C ILE A 25 2.19 -4.59 12.21
N CYS A 26 1.46 -3.90 11.32
CA CYS A 26 0.01 -3.78 11.40
C CYS A 26 -0.66 -5.16 11.32
N GLY A 27 -0.27 -5.98 10.35
CA GLY A 27 -0.80 -7.34 10.20
C GLY A 27 -0.60 -8.19 11.45
N THR A 28 0.57 -8.12 12.08
CA THR A 28 0.84 -8.87 13.32
C THR A 28 -0.07 -8.41 14.45
N LEU A 29 -0.22 -7.10 14.66
CA LEU A 29 -1.08 -6.57 15.72
C LEU A 29 -2.56 -6.95 15.50
N PHE A 30 -3.09 -6.68 14.30
CA PHE A 30 -4.49 -6.96 13.99
C PHE A 30 -4.79 -8.46 14.00
N GLN A 31 -3.94 -9.28 13.39
CA GLN A 31 -4.17 -10.72 13.32
C GLN A 31 -3.96 -11.43 14.65
N SER A 32 -3.10 -10.90 15.52
CA SER A 32 -2.97 -11.39 16.90
C SER A 32 -4.26 -11.20 17.69
N VAL A 33 -4.88 -10.01 17.60
CA VAL A 33 -6.14 -9.71 18.28
C VAL A 33 -7.28 -10.56 17.74
N ILE A 34 -7.43 -10.62 16.41
CA ILE A 34 -8.48 -11.41 15.77
C ILE A 34 -8.28 -12.91 16.06
N GLY A 35 -7.05 -13.40 15.96
CA GLY A 35 -6.70 -14.80 16.23
C GLY A 35 -6.94 -15.19 17.69
N PHE A 36 -6.68 -14.28 18.63
CA PHE A 36 -6.97 -14.52 20.05
C PHE A 36 -8.47 -14.53 20.34
N ARG A 37 -9.26 -13.65 19.69
CA ARG A 37 -10.71 -13.57 19.85
C ARG A 37 -11.46 -14.75 19.22
N ASN A 38 -10.97 -15.27 18.09
CA ASN A 38 -11.65 -16.31 17.33
C ASN A 38 -11.23 -17.74 17.72
N ALA A 39 -10.25 -17.89 18.62
CA ALA A 39 -9.75 -19.19 19.06
C ALA A 39 -10.57 -19.82 20.21
N PRO A 40 -10.66 -21.17 20.28
CA PRO A 40 -11.43 -21.89 21.29
C PRO A 40 -10.98 -21.59 22.74
N SER A 41 -11.86 -21.83 23.71
CA SER A 41 -11.63 -21.54 25.13
C SER A 41 -10.38 -22.25 25.68
N GLY A 42 -9.52 -21.47 26.37
CA GLY A 42 -8.27 -21.92 26.97
C GLY A 42 -7.09 -21.00 26.61
N PHE A 43 -6.39 -20.44 27.60
CA PHE A 43 -5.32 -19.45 27.40
C PHE A 43 -4.20 -19.96 26.47
N GLN A 44 -3.72 -21.18 26.70
CA GLN A 44 -2.70 -21.83 25.86
C GLN A 44 -3.16 -22.02 24.42
N ARG A 45 -4.43 -22.42 24.21
CA ARG A 45 -4.98 -22.70 22.88
C ARG A 45 -5.31 -21.42 22.10
N ARG A 46 -5.68 -20.35 22.81
CA ARG A 46 -5.84 -19.01 22.24
C ARG A 46 -4.51 -18.38 21.81
N LEU A 47 -3.47 -18.52 22.62
CA LEU A 47 -2.13 -18.06 22.23
C LEU A 47 -1.61 -18.82 21.02
N HIS A 48 -1.74 -20.15 21.01
CA HIS A 48 -1.33 -20.97 19.86
C HIS A 48 -2.16 -20.67 18.60
N GLY A 49 -3.47 -20.46 18.74
CA GLY A 49 -4.37 -20.05 17.64
C GLY A 49 -4.02 -18.67 17.08
N GLY A 50 -3.75 -17.70 17.96
CA GLY A 50 -3.27 -16.37 17.58
C GLY A 50 -1.95 -16.42 16.82
N LEU A 51 -0.96 -17.17 17.33
CA LEU A 51 0.35 -17.31 16.70
C LEU A 51 0.27 -17.97 15.31
N MET A 52 -0.55 -19.01 15.18
CA MET A 52 -0.78 -19.69 13.90
C MET A 52 -1.45 -18.76 12.88
N ASN A 53 -2.39 -17.95 13.34
CA ASN A 53 -3.11 -16.99 12.50
C ASN A 53 -2.19 -15.88 12.00
N VAL A 54 -1.34 -15.34 12.88
CA VAL A 54 -0.27 -14.39 12.53
C VAL A 54 0.67 -15.00 11.49
N ARG A 55 1.21 -16.20 11.75
CA ARG A 55 2.15 -16.87 10.85
C ARG A 55 1.59 -17.10 9.45
N ASN A 56 0.32 -17.45 9.33
CA ASN A 56 -0.28 -17.78 8.04
C ASN A 56 -0.77 -16.55 7.26
N ARG A 57 -1.22 -15.48 7.94
CA ARG A 57 -1.85 -14.33 7.29
C ARG A 57 -0.95 -13.12 7.15
N VAL A 58 -0.05 -12.87 8.10
CA VAL A 58 0.83 -11.69 8.06
C VAL A 58 1.73 -11.67 6.82
N PRO A 59 2.35 -12.79 6.38
CA PRO A 59 3.13 -12.79 5.15
C PRO A 59 2.30 -12.44 3.91
N GLN A 60 1.03 -12.87 3.87
CA GLN A 60 0.13 -12.54 2.76
C GLN A 60 -0.24 -11.05 2.76
N ILE A 61 -0.58 -10.49 3.93
CA ILE A 61 -0.94 -9.07 4.07
C ILE A 61 0.26 -8.18 3.72
N SER A 62 1.40 -8.42 4.36
CA SER A 62 2.65 -7.68 4.11
C SER A 62 3.12 -7.79 2.65
N GLY A 63 3.01 -8.97 2.04
CA GLY A 63 3.30 -9.17 0.62
C GLY A 63 2.39 -8.35 -0.29
N ASN A 64 1.08 -8.31 -0.01
CA ASN A 64 0.14 -7.51 -0.79
C ASN A 64 0.44 -6.00 -0.68
N PHE A 65 0.79 -5.51 0.52
CA PHE A 65 1.21 -4.12 0.71
C PHE A 65 2.53 -3.81 -0.01
N ALA A 66 3.50 -4.72 0.05
CA ALA A 66 4.77 -4.56 -0.67
C ALA A 66 4.57 -4.46 -2.19
N VAL A 67 3.74 -5.33 -2.76
CA VAL A 67 3.42 -5.31 -4.20
C VAL A 67 2.68 -4.01 -4.56
N TRP A 68 1.75 -3.56 -3.71
CA TRP A 68 1.06 -2.29 -3.94
C TRP A 68 2.04 -1.10 -3.94
N GLY A 69 2.88 -0.98 -2.91
CA GLY A 69 3.88 0.10 -2.81
C GLY A 69 4.90 0.07 -3.94
N GLY A 70 5.41 -1.11 -4.28
CA GLY A 70 6.35 -1.26 -5.40
C GLY A 70 5.75 -0.92 -6.76
N LEU A 71 4.51 -1.35 -7.00
CA LEU A 71 3.83 -1.07 -8.25
C LEU A 71 3.47 0.42 -8.38
N PHE A 72 3.05 1.04 -7.28
CA PHE A 72 2.80 2.48 -7.22
C PHE A 72 4.04 3.27 -7.64
N SER A 73 5.17 3.05 -6.98
CA SER A 73 6.42 3.77 -7.26
C SER A 73 7.00 3.43 -8.63
N ALA A 74 6.84 2.19 -9.11
CA ALA A 74 7.23 1.82 -10.47
C ALA A 74 6.43 2.60 -11.52
N ILE A 75 5.11 2.71 -11.36
CA ILE A 75 4.25 3.45 -12.28
C ILE A 75 4.57 4.94 -12.22
N GLU A 76 4.74 5.51 -11.03
CA GLU A 76 5.14 6.91 -10.86
C GLU A 76 6.50 7.20 -11.53
N CYS A 77 7.52 6.37 -11.30
CA CYS A 77 8.83 6.46 -11.95
C CYS A 77 8.70 6.43 -13.49
N THR A 78 7.86 5.54 -14.05
CA THR A 78 7.65 5.49 -15.50
C THR A 78 6.93 6.72 -16.05
N LEU A 79 5.96 7.26 -15.32
CA LEU A 79 5.23 8.48 -15.70
C LEU A 79 6.15 9.70 -15.69
N ILE A 80 6.98 9.84 -14.65
CA ILE A 80 7.97 10.92 -14.55
C ILE A 80 9.01 10.79 -15.67
N HIS A 81 9.47 9.57 -15.96
CA HIS A 81 10.42 9.33 -17.06
C HIS A 81 9.83 9.70 -18.42
N TRP A 82 8.54 9.44 -18.65
CA TRP A 82 7.89 9.71 -19.94
C TRP A 82 7.49 11.18 -20.11
N ARG A 83 6.98 11.82 -19.05
CA ARG A 83 6.50 13.21 -19.11
C ARG A 83 7.53 14.26 -18.74
N HIS A 84 8.64 13.87 -18.11
CA HIS A 84 9.67 14.76 -17.55
C HIS A 84 9.09 15.90 -16.68
N LYS A 85 7.93 15.66 -16.06
CA LYS A 85 7.23 16.61 -15.19
C LYS A 85 6.74 15.87 -13.96
N GLU A 86 6.89 16.51 -12.82
CA GLU A 86 6.42 16.02 -11.52
C GLU A 86 5.15 16.79 -11.14
N ASP A 87 4.00 16.27 -11.60
CA ASP A 87 2.68 16.83 -11.32
C ASP A 87 1.94 15.90 -10.31
N PRO A 88 1.04 16.41 -9.45
CA PRO A 88 0.22 15.60 -8.54
C PRO A 88 -0.69 14.63 -9.28
N TRP A 89 -0.98 14.92 -10.55
CA TRP A 89 -1.66 14.02 -11.46
C TRP A 89 -0.91 12.70 -11.66
N ASN A 90 0.41 12.68 -11.54
CA ASN A 90 1.20 11.45 -11.63
C ASN A 90 0.91 10.55 -10.43
N SER A 91 0.81 11.08 -9.22
CA SER A 91 0.43 10.34 -8.01
C SER A 91 -0.99 9.80 -8.12
N ILE A 92 -1.98 10.65 -8.49
CA ILE A 92 -3.38 10.22 -8.63
C ILE A 92 -3.53 9.11 -9.67
N LEU A 93 -2.90 9.30 -10.84
CA LEU A 93 -2.97 8.34 -11.93
C LEU A 93 -2.24 7.04 -11.59
N SER A 94 -1.07 7.12 -10.94
CA SER A 94 -0.33 5.94 -10.52
C SER A 94 -1.09 5.13 -9.46
N GLY A 95 -1.81 5.76 -8.52
CA GLY A 95 -2.70 5.04 -7.60
C GLY A 95 -3.88 4.37 -8.29
N ALA A 96 -4.52 5.06 -9.24
CA ALA A 96 -5.60 4.48 -10.03
C ALA A 96 -5.12 3.29 -10.87
N LEU A 97 -3.97 3.43 -11.53
CA LEU A 97 -3.35 2.37 -12.33
C LEU A 97 -2.91 1.20 -11.45
N THR A 98 -2.29 1.46 -10.30
CA THR A 98 -1.89 0.41 -9.33
C THR A 98 -3.11 -0.37 -8.87
N GLY A 99 -4.17 0.31 -8.44
CA GLY A 99 -5.42 -0.31 -8.02
C GLY A 99 -6.07 -1.15 -9.14
N GLY A 100 -6.08 -0.63 -10.37
CA GLY A 100 -6.59 -1.35 -11.53
C GLY A 100 -5.75 -2.59 -11.88
N VAL A 101 -4.43 -2.45 -11.94
CA VAL A 101 -3.53 -3.56 -12.32
C VAL A 101 -3.61 -4.71 -11.30
N LEU A 102 -3.69 -4.41 -10.01
CA LEU A 102 -3.82 -5.46 -8.98
C LEU A 102 -5.15 -6.20 -9.04
N ALA A 103 -6.23 -5.48 -9.39
CA ALA A 103 -7.56 -6.05 -9.55
C ALA A 103 -7.85 -6.58 -10.96
N SER A 104 -6.87 -6.54 -11.87
CA SER A 104 -7.04 -7.03 -13.25
C SER A 104 -7.46 -8.50 -13.32
N ARG A 105 -7.02 -9.31 -12.35
CA ARG A 105 -7.28 -10.76 -12.29
C ARG A 105 -8.67 -11.10 -11.72
N THR A 106 -9.32 -10.18 -11.02
CA THR A 106 -10.62 -10.38 -10.35
C THR A 106 -11.80 -9.89 -11.19
N GLY A 107 -11.55 -9.31 -12.37
CA GLY A 107 -12.55 -8.89 -13.34
C GLY A 107 -12.68 -7.37 -13.49
N ILE A 108 -13.34 -6.94 -14.56
CA ILE A 108 -13.40 -5.52 -14.96
C ILE A 108 -14.11 -4.65 -13.90
N THR A 109 -15.16 -5.17 -13.25
CA THR A 109 -15.88 -4.45 -12.19
C THR A 109 -15.01 -4.22 -10.95
N SER A 110 -14.27 -5.23 -10.53
CA SER A 110 -13.25 -5.13 -9.48
C SER A 110 -12.17 -4.14 -9.87
N MET A 111 -11.70 -4.18 -11.12
CA MET A 111 -10.66 -3.29 -11.63
C MET A 111 -11.06 -1.82 -11.55
N ILE A 112 -12.27 -1.47 -12.00
CA ILE A 112 -12.79 -0.09 -11.94
C ILE A 112 -12.98 0.34 -10.48
N GLY A 113 -13.52 -0.54 -9.63
CA GLY A 113 -13.70 -0.26 -8.21
C GLY A 113 -12.37 0.05 -7.51
N SER A 114 -11.37 -0.81 -7.70
CA SER A 114 -10.03 -0.66 -7.11
C SER A 114 -9.29 0.57 -7.66
N ALA A 115 -9.40 0.85 -8.97
CA ALA A 115 -8.82 2.05 -9.57
C ALA A 115 -9.45 3.33 -9.02
N THR A 116 -10.77 3.34 -8.84
CA THR A 116 -11.50 4.51 -8.30
C THR A 116 -11.07 4.79 -6.86
N VAL A 117 -11.01 3.76 -6.01
CA VAL A 117 -10.57 3.90 -4.62
C VAL A 117 -9.12 4.38 -4.55
N GLY A 118 -8.21 3.80 -5.34
CA GLY A 118 -6.81 4.20 -5.38
C GLY A 118 -6.61 5.65 -5.85
N GLY A 119 -7.36 6.06 -6.89
CA GLY A 119 -7.32 7.43 -7.42
C GLY A 119 -7.87 8.46 -6.43
N ILE A 120 -9.01 8.18 -5.79
CA ILE A 120 -9.60 9.09 -4.79
C ILE A 120 -8.69 9.23 -3.58
N PHE A 121 -8.14 8.12 -3.08
CA PHE A 121 -7.26 8.14 -1.91
C PHE A 121 -6.05 9.07 -2.13
N LEU A 122 -5.38 8.96 -3.27
CA LEU A 122 -4.23 9.83 -3.56
C LEU A 122 -4.63 11.24 -3.96
N ALA A 123 -5.81 11.44 -4.56
CA ALA A 123 -6.33 12.78 -4.79
C ALA A 123 -6.55 13.55 -3.48
N LEU A 124 -6.96 12.85 -2.42
CA LEU A 124 -7.08 13.44 -1.08
C LEU A 124 -5.71 13.77 -0.48
N VAL A 125 -4.75 12.83 -0.54
CA VAL A 125 -3.39 13.04 -0.02
C VAL A 125 -2.68 14.21 -0.71
N GLU A 126 -2.71 14.24 -2.04
CA GLU A 126 -2.15 15.35 -2.82
C GLU A 126 -2.94 16.63 -2.58
N GLY A 127 -4.28 16.55 -2.46
CA GLY A 127 -5.13 17.68 -2.14
C GLY A 127 -4.71 18.38 -0.85
N GLU A 128 -4.55 17.62 0.24
CA GLU A 128 -4.07 18.16 1.52
C GLU A 128 -2.67 18.79 1.39
N TYR A 129 -1.78 18.17 0.63
CA TYR A 129 -0.44 18.71 0.38
C TYR A 129 -0.49 20.07 -0.33
N TYR A 130 -1.36 20.22 -1.33
CA TYR A 130 -1.57 21.49 -2.04
C TYR A 130 -2.17 22.57 -1.13
N TYR A 131 -3.15 22.22 -0.27
CA TYR A 131 -3.72 23.16 0.69
C TYR A 131 -2.67 23.63 1.71
N GLN A 132 -1.86 22.72 2.26
CA GLN A 132 -0.83 23.06 3.25
C GLN A 132 0.29 23.96 2.67
N THR A 133 0.57 23.82 1.37
CA THR A 133 1.56 24.65 0.65
C THR A 133 1.01 26.04 0.33
N ALA A 134 -0.31 26.20 0.24
CA ALA A 134 -0.95 27.50 -0.01
C ALA A 134 -1.10 28.36 1.26
N ASP A 135 -1.05 27.76 2.45
CA ASP A 135 -1.21 28.43 3.75
C ASP A 135 0.15 28.80 4.43
N ASN A 136 1.29 28.44 3.83
CA ASN A 136 2.65 28.81 4.28
C ASN A 136 3.30 29.80 3.30
#